data_AF-A3JNH1-F1
#
_entry.id   AF-A3JNH1-F1
#
_cell.length_a   1.000
_cell.length_b   1.000
_cell.length_c   1.000
_cell.angle_alpha   90.00
_cell.angle_beta   90.00
_cell.angle_gamma   90.00
#
_symmetry.space_group_name_H-M   'P 1'
#
loop_
_entity.id
_entity.type
_entity.pdbx_description
1 polymer ?
#
loop_
_entity_poly.entity_id
_entity_poly.type
_entity_poly.pdbx_seq_one_letter_code
_entity_poly.pdbx_strand_id
1 'polypeptide(L)'
;MQLERIDSISEQALKLHLSAYSDSEILHQICEKWPKVSGLEICFSLTSAGVALERMFKSEKASQQSSLRFYKLTSILSADLFELQVVGNLNALGRDLLVHWNDRD
;
A
#
# COMPACT_ATOMS: atom_id res chain seq x y z
N MET A 1 16.57 7.60 -7.32
CA MET A 1 16.73 6.43 -6.44
C MET A 1 15.58 6.22 -5.44
N GLN A 2 15.22 7.16 -4.53
CA GLN A 2 14.02 7.01 -3.68
C GLN A 2 12.70 7.27 -4.44
N LEU A 3 12.68 8.31 -5.29
CA LEU A 3 11.50 8.63 -6.12
C LEU A 3 11.15 7.51 -7.11
N GLU A 4 12.15 6.94 -7.80
CA GLU A 4 11.94 5.80 -8.72
C GLU A 4 11.32 4.57 -8.04
N ARG A 5 11.63 4.36 -6.75
CA ARG A 5 11.05 3.24 -5.99
C ARG A 5 9.60 3.52 -5.60
N ILE A 6 9.29 4.74 -5.18
CA ILE A 6 7.91 5.19 -4.91
C ILE A 6 7.06 5.05 -6.18
N ASP A 7 7.60 5.46 -7.33
CA ASP A 7 6.92 5.32 -8.62
C ASP A 7 6.69 3.83 -8.95
N SER A 8 7.71 2.99 -8.77
CA SER A 8 7.59 1.54 -9.02
C SER A 8 6.56 0.84 -8.12
N ILE A 9 6.47 1.22 -6.83
CA ILE A 9 5.45 0.71 -5.91
C ILE A 9 4.06 1.18 -6.35
N SER A 10 3.93 2.47 -6.72
CA SER A 10 2.68 3.07 -7.17
C SER A 10 2.15 2.39 -8.44
N GLU A 11 3.03 2.18 -9.43
CA GLU A 11 2.71 1.47 -10.68
C GLU A 11 2.27 0.03 -10.44
N GLN A 12 2.98 -0.70 -9.56
CA GLN A 12 2.60 -2.06 -9.21
C GLN A 12 1.26 -2.10 -8.48
N ALA A 13 1.01 -1.18 -7.55
CA ALA A 13 -0.25 -1.11 -6.83
C ALA A 13 -1.41 -0.80 -7.78
N LEU A 14 -1.21 0.06 -8.79
CA LEU A 14 -2.16 0.29 -9.87
C LEU A 14 -2.42 -0.96 -10.71
N LYS A 15 -1.36 -1.67 -11.09
CA LYS A 15 -1.48 -2.94 -11.84
C LYS A 15 -2.30 -3.96 -11.06
N LEU A 16 -2.05 -4.11 -9.76
CA LEU A 16 -2.76 -5.04 -8.89
C LEU A 16 -4.21 -4.60 -8.64
N HIS A 17 -4.47 -3.30 -8.54
CA HIS A 17 -5.82 -2.74 -8.42
C HIS A 17 -6.71 -3.08 -9.64
N LEU A 18 -6.13 -3.08 -10.84
CA LEU A 18 -6.83 -3.43 -12.08
C LEU A 18 -7.09 -4.95 -12.22
N SER A 19 -6.44 -5.78 -11.40
CA SER A 19 -6.72 -7.21 -11.32
C SER A 19 -7.75 -7.53 -10.23
N ALA A 20 -8.34 -8.73 -10.29
CA ALA A 20 -9.38 -9.18 -9.36
C ALA A 20 -8.87 -9.55 -7.96
N TYR A 21 -7.72 -9.02 -7.52
CA TYR A 21 -7.18 -9.24 -6.18
C TYR A 21 -8.00 -8.50 -5.13
N SER A 22 -8.16 -9.12 -3.97
CA SER A 22 -8.65 -8.50 -2.74
C SER A 22 -7.63 -7.50 -2.18
N ASP A 23 -8.07 -6.66 -1.24
CA ASP A 23 -7.21 -5.65 -0.63
C ASP A 23 -6.03 -6.27 0.14
N SER A 24 -6.25 -7.40 0.82
CA SER A 24 -5.19 -8.14 1.53
C SER A 24 -4.15 -8.70 0.55
N GLU A 25 -4.59 -9.32 -0.54
CA GLU A 25 -3.69 -9.86 -1.57
C GLU A 25 -2.84 -8.76 -2.21
N ILE A 26 -3.40 -7.57 -2.45
CA ILE A 26 -2.62 -6.43 -2.98
C ILE A 26 -1.51 -6.05 -2.01
N LEU A 27 -1.82 -5.91 -0.72
CA LEU A 27 -0.83 -5.52 0.30
C LEU A 27 0.25 -6.59 0.48
N HIS A 28 -0.11 -7.88 0.48
CA HIS A 28 0.83 -9.00 0.50
C HIS A 28 1.78 -8.95 -0.70
N GLN A 29 1.25 -8.86 -1.92
CA GLN A 29 2.05 -8.81 -3.14
C GLN A 29 3.04 -7.63 -3.16
N ILE A 30 2.64 -6.47 -2.64
CA ILE A 30 3.54 -5.32 -2.51
C ILE A 30 4.64 -5.60 -1.49
N CYS A 31 4.29 -6.11 -0.31
CA CYS A 31 5.26 -6.39 0.75
C CYS A 31 6.24 -7.53 0.38
N GLU A 32 5.77 -8.54 -0.34
CA GLU A 32 6.59 -9.64 -0.89
C GLU A 32 7.60 -9.14 -1.92
N LYS A 33 7.18 -8.20 -2.78
CA LYS A 33 8.06 -7.63 -3.82
C LYS A 33 9.09 -6.66 -3.22
N TRP A 34 8.76 -5.97 -2.13
CA TRP A 34 9.64 -4.99 -1.48
C TRP A 34 9.81 -5.24 0.04
N PRO A 35 10.38 -6.39 0.45
CA PRO A 35 10.42 -6.80 1.85
C PRO A 35 11.34 -5.94 2.73
N LYS A 36 12.24 -5.16 2.11
CA LYS A 36 13.20 -4.29 2.79
C LYS A 36 12.78 -2.82 2.82
N VAL A 37 11.62 -2.48 2.23
CA VAL A 37 11.11 -1.11 2.20
C VAL A 37 10.32 -0.85 3.48
N SER A 38 10.42 0.37 4.02
CA SER A 38 9.63 0.79 5.18
C SER A 38 8.14 0.74 4.84
N GLY A 39 7.32 0.25 5.76
CA GLY A 39 5.86 0.28 5.59
C GLY A 39 5.32 1.69 5.37
N LEU A 40 5.93 2.71 6.00
CA LEU A 40 5.56 4.11 5.77
C LEU A 40 5.83 4.57 4.33
N GLU A 41 6.90 4.07 3.71
CA GLU A 41 7.19 4.37 2.30
C GLU A 41 6.17 3.70 1.36
N ILE A 42 5.68 2.51 1.73
CA ILE A 42 4.58 1.84 1.03
C ILE A 42 3.28 2.66 1.19
N CYS A 43 2.92 3.10 2.41
CA CYS A 43 1.78 3.99 2.65
C CYS A 43 1.86 5.28 1.81
N PHE A 44 3.04 5.90 1.74
CA PHE A 44 3.27 7.09 0.94
C PHE A 44 3.04 6.82 -0.55
N SER A 45 3.54 5.69 -1.06
CA SER A 45 3.38 5.29 -2.46
C SER A 45 1.90 5.03 -2.81
N LEU A 46 1.17 4.30 -1.96
CA LEU A 46 -0.27 4.04 -2.15
C LEU A 46 -1.08 5.35 -2.17
N THR A 47 -0.78 6.26 -1.25
CA THR A 47 -1.42 7.59 -1.20
C THR A 47 -1.12 8.39 -2.46
N SER A 48 0.14 8.35 -2.93
CA SER A 48 0.56 9.03 -4.15
C SER A 48 -0.15 8.48 -5.39
N ALA A 49 -0.34 7.16 -5.47
CA ALA A 49 -1.11 6.51 -6.53
C ALA A 49 -2.59 6.97 -6.53
N GLY A 50 -3.22 7.03 -5.35
CA GLY A 50 -4.58 7.56 -5.19
C GLY A 50 -4.72 9.00 -5.69
N VAL A 51 -3.82 9.88 -5.27
CA VAL A 51 -3.79 11.29 -5.72
C VAL A 51 -3.56 11.41 -7.23
N ALA A 52 -2.71 10.57 -7.81
CA ALA A 52 -2.47 10.57 -9.25
C ALA A 52 -3.75 10.22 -10.04
N LEU A 53 -4.51 9.21 -9.58
CA LEU A 53 -5.79 8.83 -10.19
C LEU A 53 -6.83 9.95 -10.12
N GLU A 54 -6.92 10.64 -8.98
CA GLU A 54 -7.83 11.79 -8.83
C GLU A 54 -7.50 12.91 -9.81
N ARG A 55 -6.21 13.19 -10.00
CA ARG A 55 -5.74 14.22 -10.92
C ARG A 55 -6.01 13.88 -12.38
N MET A 56 -5.86 12.60 -12.75
CA MET A 56 -6.02 12.14 -14.13
C MET A 56 -7.47 12.12 -14.61
N PHE A 57 -8.44 11.82 -13.73
CA PHE A 57 -9.81 11.50 -14.13
C PHE A 57 -10.85 12.38 -13.41
N LYS A 58 -10.53 13.67 -13.22
CA LYS A 58 -11.41 14.66 -12.57
C LYS A 58 -12.86 14.50 -13.06
N SER A 59 -13.71 13.88 -12.22
CA SER A 59 -15.18 13.70 -12.37
C SER A 59 -15.73 12.37 -12.90
N GLU A 60 -14.91 11.33 -13.11
CA GLU A 60 -15.45 10.00 -13.43
C GLU A 60 -15.70 9.18 -12.15
N LYS A 61 -16.94 8.67 -11.97
CA LYS A 61 -17.32 7.83 -10.81
C LYS A 61 -16.41 6.61 -10.64
N ALA A 62 -15.97 6.00 -11.73
CA ALA A 62 -15.08 4.84 -11.70
C ALA A 62 -13.67 5.19 -11.18
N SER A 63 -13.18 6.38 -11.50
CA SER A 63 -11.91 6.87 -10.95
C SER A 63 -12.02 7.19 -9.46
N GLN A 64 -13.12 7.80 -9.02
CA GLN A 64 -13.35 8.08 -7.59
C GLN A 64 -13.35 6.79 -6.76
N GLN A 65 -13.97 5.72 -7.25
CA GLN A 65 -13.93 4.41 -6.57
C GLN A 65 -12.50 3.84 -6.51
N SER A 66 -11.73 4.04 -7.59
CA SER A 66 -10.34 3.57 -7.65
C SER A 66 -9.44 4.34 -6.68
N SER A 67 -9.52 5.68 -6.63
CA SER A 67 -8.74 6.49 -5.69
C SER A 67 -9.11 6.18 -4.23
N LEU A 68 -10.40 6.03 -3.94
CA LEU A 68 -10.88 5.63 -2.61
C LEU A 68 -10.30 4.29 -2.16
N ARG A 69 -10.12 3.34 -3.08
CA ARG A 69 -9.50 2.06 -2.75
C ARG A 69 -8.04 2.22 -2.31
N PHE A 70 -7.26 3.10 -2.95
CA PHE A 70 -5.88 3.37 -2.52
C PHE A 70 -5.83 3.97 -1.12
N TYR A 71 -6.72 4.91 -0.80
CA TYR A 71 -6.80 5.45 0.56
C TYR A 71 -7.20 4.37 1.58
N LYS A 72 -8.13 3.47 1.21
CA LYS A 72 -8.49 2.32 2.05
C LYS A 72 -7.28 1.42 2.31
N LEU A 73 -6.50 1.07 1.27
CA LEU A 73 -5.28 0.27 1.41
C LEU A 73 -4.26 0.95 2.33
N THR A 74 -4.05 2.26 2.16
CA THR A 74 -3.19 3.05 3.06
C THR A 74 -3.69 3.00 4.50
N SER A 75 -5.01 3.14 4.73
CA SER A 75 -5.59 3.11 6.08
C SER A 75 -5.41 1.75 6.76
N ILE A 76 -5.62 0.64 6.04
CA ILE A 76 -5.38 -0.72 6.54
C ILE A 76 -3.91 -0.86 6.94
N LEU A 77 -3.00 -0.57 6.01
CA LEU A 77 -1.57 -0.71 6.24
C LEU A 77 -1.07 0.18 7.40
N SER A 78 -1.60 1.39 7.51
CA SER A 78 -1.24 2.31 8.60
C SER A 78 -1.72 1.81 9.97
N ALA A 79 -2.85 1.12 10.03
CA ALA A 79 -3.33 0.50 11.27
C ALA A 79 -2.42 -0.65 11.71
N ASP A 80 -1.99 -1.50 10.77
CA ASP A 80 -1.06 -2.59 11.06
C ASP A 80 0.32 -2.07 11.49
N LEU A 81 0.80 -1.00 10.86
CA LEU A 81 2.03 -0.32 11.28
C LEU A 81 1.92 0.30 12.67
N PHE A 82 0.77 0.89 12.99
CA PHE A 82 0.52 1.42 14.33
C PHE A 82 0.56 0.30 15.38
N GLU A 83 -0.01 -0.86 15.07
CA GLU A 83 0.04 -2.00 15.98
C GLU A 83 1.45 -2.55 16.17
N LEU A 84 2.22 -2.68 15.08
CA LEU A 84 3.63 -3.04 15.14
C LEU A 84 4.45 -2.04 15.97
N GLN A 85 4.10 -0.76 15.91
CA GLN A 85 4.72 0.28 16.74
C GLN A 85 4.40 0.09 18.23
N VAL A 86 3.15 -0.27 18.57
CA VAL A 86 2.72 -0.53 19.96
C VAL A 86 3.52 -1.69 20.57
N VAL A 87 3.88 -2.71 19.78
CA VAL A 87 4.70 -3.84 20.24
C VAL A 87 6.22 -3.59 20.14
N GLY A 88 6.64 -2.37 19.80
CA GLY A 88 8.03 -1.92 19.84
C GLY A 88 8.77 -1.92 18.49
N ASN A 89 8.13 -2.29 17.38
CA ASN A 89 8.73 -2.17 16.05
C ASN A 89 8.45 -0.77 15.45
N LEU A 90 9.32 0.18 15.78
CA LEU A 90 9.18 1.59 15.35
C LEU A 90 9.50 1.84 13.86
N ASN A 91 10.15 0.89 13.18
CA ASN A 91 10.62 1.03 11.79
C ASN A 91 10.22 -0.20 10.95
N ALA A 92 8.98 -0.64 11.10
CA ALA A 92 8.48 -1.84 10.44
C ALA A 92 8.70 -1.79 8.91
N LEU A 93 9.25 -2.88 8.39
CA LEU A 93 9.50 -3.11 6.97
C LEU A 93 8.39 -3.99 6.37
N GLY A 94 8.33 -4.05 5.03
CA GLY A 94 7.40 -4.94 4.31
C GLY A 94 7.44 -6.39 4.80
N ARG A 95 8.62 -6.94 5.11
CA ARG A 95 8.73 -8.29 5.67
C ARG A 95 8.14 -8.45 7.07
N ASP A 96 8.17 -7.39 7.89
CA ASP A 96 7.68 -7.46 9.26
C ASP A 96 6.15 -7.50 9.26
N LEU A 97 5.53 -6.79 8.30
CA LEU A 97 4.09 -6.88 8.02
C LEU A 97 3.67 -8.28 7.56
N LEU A 98 4.45 -8.93 6.69
CA LEU A 98 4.17 -10.30 6.26
C LEU A 98 4.21 -11.28 7.43
N VAL A 99 5.19 -11.15 8.34
CA VAL A 99 5.23 -11.98 9.57
C VAL A 99 4.02 -11.70 10.45
N HIS A 100 3.69 -10.42 10.66
CA HIS A 100 2.56 -9.97 11.47
C HIS A 100 1.20 -10.49 10.99
N TRP A 101 0.99 -10.57 9.67
CA TRP A 101 -0.24 -11.14 9.12
C TRP A 101 -0.28 -12.66 9.21
N ASN A 102 0.84 -13.35 8.96
CA ASN A 102 0.92 -14.80 9.12
C ASN A 102 0.67 -15.27 10.56
N ASP A 103 1.00 -14.47 11.57
CA ASP A 103 0.75 -14.80 12.98
C ASP A 103 -0.73 -14.63 13.39
N ARG A 104 -1.58 -14.04 12.52
CA ARG A 104 -3.02 -13.77 12.78
C ARG A 104 -3.97 -14.69 12.05
N ASP A 105 -3.52 -15.32 10.96
CA ASP A 105 -4.28 -16.27 10.15
C ASP A 105 -4.22 -17.69 10.75
#